data_AF-A0A3B9T511-F1
#
_entry.id   AF-A0A3B9T511-F1
#
_cell.length_a   1.000
_cell.length_b   1.000
_cell.length_c   1.000
_cell.angle_alpha   90.00
_cell.angle_beta   90.00
_cell.angle_gamma   90.00
#
_symmetry.space_group_name_H-M   'P 1'
#
loop_
_entity.id
_entity.type
_entity.pdbx_description
1 polymer ?
#
loop_
_entity_poly.entity_id
_entity_poly.type
_entity_poly.pdbx_seq_one_letter_code
_entity_poly.pdbx_strand_id
1 'polypeptide(L)'
;MAQNSTQMCCPNCGGTMEFDPAAGKLKCIFCDSVFTQEECAAFFSEQESQETAKQSGSDWGSDADDMKAYSCNTCGAEILADENTGASRCPYCGNPTIMEAQFTGAAKPDFVIPFAFNKQQAMEKYKEYYEKKKLLPKAFLDGNQVDEIQGVYVPFWLFDGAVTIDAEYEAADKEDTPTETIRRIYRAERRGTISFENVPADASKRMPDAIMDSVEPFRFDELKPFNMMYLPGFLAEKFDVEGDDDLERAEKRVISTAKSKTQATVKHNEVHEKRGNFTVNYTKKKYALLPVWYLTTSWNGKQWSFAMNAQTGKFTGDLPVDYAKLGIVTALAAIIPGILLWLLMKSIPVAVIAALIIALIVFFGGKGSMRPVHNASQANDYMDKQVRLVYSQDHFVRTERKPKEQRPAEPAK
;
A
#
# COMPACT_ATOMS: atom_id res chain seq x y z
N MET A 1 -39.85 -4.18 10.18
CA MET A 1 -39.07 -5.42 10.30
C MET A 1 -38.26 -5.53 9.02
N ALA A 2 -37.00 -5.10 9.05
CA ALA A 2 -36.13 -5.15 7.88
C ALA A 2 -35.67 -6.60 7.68
N GLN A 3 -36.05 -7.20 6.56
CA GLN A 3 -35.51 -8.50 6.15
C GLN A 3 -34.04 -8.27 5.80
N ASN A 4 -33.13 -8.79 6.63
CA ASN A 4 -31.74 -8.99 6.25
C ASN A 4 -31.73 -9.94 5.05
N SER A 5 -31.53 -9.41 3.85
CA SER A 5 -31.24 -10.23 2.69
C SER A 5 -29.78 -10.69 2.81
N THR A 6 -29.55 -11.82 3.46
CA THR A 6 -28.26 -12.50 3.46
C THR A 6 -27.91 -12.84 2.01
N GLN A 7 -27.05 -12.04 1.38
CA GLN A 7 -26.65 -12.23 -0.01
C GLN A 7 -25.76 -13.47 -0.07
N MET A 8 -26.34 -14.61 -0.47
CA MET A 8 -25.62 -15.88 -0.60
C MET A 8 -24.65 -15.83 -1.78
N CYS A 9 -23.37 -15.68 -1.48
CA CYS A 9 -22.26 -15.79 -2.43
C CYS A 9 -21.98 -17.26 -2.85
N CYS A 10 -21.52 -17.47 -4.08
CA CYS A 10 -21.19 -18.81 -4.60
C CYS A 10 -19.95 -19.39 -3.89
N PRO A 11 -20.00 -20.61 -3.33
CA PRO A 11 -18.83 -21.24 -2.69
C PRO A 11 -17.62 -21.45 -3.61
N ASN A 12 -17.85 -21.56 -4.93
CA ASN A 12 -16.79 -21.81 -5.91
C ASN A 12 -16.13 -20.51 -6.42
N CYS A 13 -16.87 -19.39 -6.51
CA CYS A 13 -16.36 -18.17 -7.15
C CYS A 13 -16.73 -16.85 -6.45
N GLY A 14 -17.43 -16.86 -5.32
CA GLY A 14 -17.86 -15.65 -4.60
C GLY A 14 -18.85 -14.76 -5.36
N GLY A 15 -19.46 -15.25 -6.44
CA GLY A 15 -20.44 -14.53 -7.24
C GLY A 15 -21.87 -14.65 -6.69
N THR A 16 -22.74 -13.71 -7.02
CA THR A 16 -24.17 -13.76 -6.64
C THR A 16 -24.85 -15.01 -7.20
N MET A 17 -25.73 -15.59 -6.39
CA MET A 17 -26.49 -16.79 -6.73
C MET A 17 -27.97 -16.48 -6.87
N GLU A 18 -28.61 -17.08 -7.87
CA GLU A 18 -30.04 -17.00 -8.12
C GLU A 18 -30.66 -18.39 -8.01
N PHE A 19 -31.87 -18.46 -7.47
CA PHE A 19 -32.61 -19.71 -7.41
C PHE A 19 -33.16 -20.05 -8.81
N ASP A 20 -32.79 -21.23 -9.33
CA ASP A 20 -33.32 -21.77 -10.58
C ASP A 20 -34.52 -22.68 -10.26
N PRO A 21 -35.78 -22.28 -10.58
CA PRO A 21 -36.97 -23.06 -10.28
C PRO A 21 -37.05 -24.38 -11.05
N ALA A 22 -36.38 -24.50 -12.20
CA ALA A 22 -36.41 -25.71 -13.02
C ALA A 22 -35.47 -26.79 -12.47
N ALA A 23 -34.33 -26.38 -11.88
CA ALA A 23 -33.36 -27.28 -11.26
C ALA A 23 -33.62 -27.50 -9.77
N GLY A 24 -34.42 -26.64 -9.12
CA GLY A 24 -34.64 -26.65 -7.67
C GLY A 24 -33.38 -26.36 -6.87
N LYS A 25 -32.43 -25.63 -7.46
CA LYS A 25 -31.08 -25.39 -6.93
C LYS A 25 -30.68 -23.93 -7.12
N LEU A 26 -29.69 -23.49 -6.34
CA LEU A 26 -29.07 -22.17 -6.51
C LEU A 26 -28.02 -22.26 -7.62
N LYS A 27 -28.19 -21.44 -8.66
CA LYS A 27 -27.24 -21.32 -9.77
C LYS A 27 -26.49 -20.00 -9.65
N CYS A 28 -25.17 -20.06 -9.73
CA CYS A 28 -24.35 -18.85 -9.76
C CYS A 28 -24.44 -18.17 -11.15
N ILE A 29 -24.74 -16.87 -11.19
CA ILE A 29 -24.81 -16.09 -12.44
C ILE A 29 -23.42 -15.84 -13.07
N PHE A 30 -22.34 -16.10 -12.31
CA PHE A 30 -20.97 -15.78 -12.72
C PHE A 30 -20.18 -17.00 -13.24
N CYS A 31 -20.27 -18.15 -12.56
CA CYS A 31 -19.48 -19.35 -12.87
C CYS A 31 -20.32 -20.58 -13.25
N ASP A 32 -21.64 -20.42 -13.39
CA ASP A 32 -22.61 -21.48 -13.74
C ASP A 32 -22.63 -22.70 -12.81
N SER A 33 -21.93 -22.63 -11.66
CA SER A 33 -21.95 -23.68 -10.65
C SER A 33 -23.33 -23.75 -10.00
N VAL A 34 -23.76 -24.98 -9.70
CA VAL A 34 -25.09 -25.27 -9.17
C VAL A 34 -24.94 -25.93 -7.81
N PHE A 35 -25.57 -25.36 -6.80
CA PHE A 35 -25.51 -25.81 -5.41
C PHE A 35 -26.91 -26.03 -4.85
N THR A 36 -27.04 -26.97 -3.93
CA THR A 36 -28.24 -27.12 -3.12
C THR A 36 -28.29 -26.05 -2.02
N GLN A 37 -29.50 -25.80 -1.50
CA GLN A 37 -29.67 -24.85 -0.41
C GLN A 37 -28.95 -25.34 0.86
N GLU A 38 -28.89 -26.66 1.11
CA GLU A 38 -28.16 -27.21 2.26
C GLU A 38 -26.64 -27.07 2.12
N GLU A 39 -26.07 -27.29 0.93
CA GLU A 39 -24.63 -27.10 0.69
C GLU A 39 -24.19 -25.65 0.90
N CYS A 40 -25.00 -24.70 0.42
CA CYS A 40 -24.76 -23.28 0.68
C CYS A 40 -24.92 -22.94 2.15
N ALA A 41 -26.01 -23.38 2.78
CA ALA A 41 -26.24 -23.14 4.20
C ALA A 41 -25.13 -23.74 5.07
N ALA A 42 -24.59 -24.92 4.72
CA ALA A 42 -23.47 -25.53 5.42
C ALA A 42 -22.19 -24.69 5.29
N PHE A 43 -21.83 -24.29 4.07
CA PHE A 43 -20.68 -23.42 3.81
C PHE A 43 -20.79 -22.08 4.56
N PHE A 44 -21.99 -21.46 4.51
CA PHE A 44 -22.26 -20.23 5.24
C PHE A 44 -22.30 -20.44 6.74
N SER A 45 -22.82 -21.54 7.26
CA SER A 45 -22.84 -21.80 8.71
C SER A 45 -21.45 -22.09 9.29
N GLU A 46 -20.54 -22.71 8.53
CA GLU A 46 -19.13 -22.82 8.91
C GLU A 46 -18.43 -21.46 8.89
N GLN A 47 -18.79 -20.60 7.92
CA GLN A 47 -18.39 -19.19 7.93
C GLN A 47 -19.00 -18.45 9.13
N GLU A 48 -20.30 -18.54 9.38
CA GLU A 48 -21.06 -17.83 10.41
C GLU A 48 -20.69 -18.26 11.84
N SER A 49 -20.34 -19.54 12.02
CA SER A 49 -19.79 -20.04 13.29
C SER A 49 -18.34 -19.58 13.53
N GLN A 50 -17.62 -19.14 12.48
CA GLN A 50 -16.39 -18.36 12.57
C GLN A 50 -16.63 -16.83 12.55
N GLU A 51 -17.78 -16.37 12.03
CA GLU A 51 -18.24 -14.99 11.82
C GLU A 51 -19.34 -14.59 12.80
N THR A 52 -19.39 -15.17 14.01
CA THR A 52 -19.90 -14.38 15.13
C THR A 52 -18.97 -13.19 15.20
N ALA A 53 -19.34 -12.12 14.50
CA ALA A 53 -18.61 -10.89 14.37
C ALA A 53 -18.38 -10.39 15.78
N LYS A 54 -17.25 -10.78 16.36
CA LYS A 54 -16.64 -9.99 17.42
C LYS A 54 -16.49 -8.63 16.78
N GLN A 55 -17.26 -7.66 17.26
CA GLN A 55 -16.79 -6.28 17.18
C GLN A 55 -15.33 -6.32 17.64
N SER A 56 -14.42 -6.10 16.69
CA SER A 56 -13.00 -5.96 16.96
C SER A 56 -12.85 -4.75 17.86
N GLY A 57 -12.14 -4.90 18.98
CA GLY A 57 -12.14 -3.89 20.04
C GLY A 57 -13.04 -4.27 21.21
N SER A 58 -12.51 -5.11 22.10
CA SER A 58 -13.18 -5.41 23.38
C SER A 58 -13.06 -4.26 24.38
N ASP A 59 -13.88 -4.26 25.43
CA ASP A 59 -13.67 -3.33 26.55
C ASP A 59 -12.39 -3.70 27.31
N TRP A 60 -11.69 -2.70 27.85
CA TRP A 60 -10.43 -2.91 28.57
C TRP A 60 -10.63 -3.60 29.92
N GLY A 61 -11.83 -3.49 30.51
CA GLY A 61 -12.12 -4.11 31.80
C GLY A 61 -11.12 -3.66 32.88
N SER A 62 -10.60 -4.61 33.66
CA SER A 62 -9.63 -4.34 34.73
C SER A 62 -8.27 -3.83 34.23
N ASP A 63 -7.91 -4.10 32.97
CA ASP A 63 -6.62 -3.66 32.42
C ASP A 63 -6.54 -2.14 32.28
N ALA A 64 -7.70 -1.45 32.28
CA ALA A 64 -7.77 0.00 32.24
C ALA A 64 -7.18 0.67 33.49
N ASP A 65 -7.21 0.00 34.64
CA ASP A 65 -6.76 0.56 35.92
C ASP A 65 -5.24 0.77 35.96
N ASP A 66 -4.48 -0.03 35.19
CA ASP A 66 -3.02 0.03 35.10
C ASP A 66 -2.51 0.94 33.95
N MET A 67 -3.41 1.70 33.32
CA MET A 67 -3.10 2.57 32.17
C MET A 67 -3.24 4.05 32.50
N LYS A 68 -2.32 4.84 31.94
CA LYS A 68 -2.41 6.30 31.92
C LYS A 68 -2.75 6.76 30.51
N ALA A 69 -3.77 7.62 30.42
CA ALA A 69 -4.05 8.35 29.20
C ALA A 69 -3.44 9.75 29.29
N TYR A 70 -2.96 10.25 28.16
CA TYR A 70 -2.39 11.58 27.99
C TYR A 70 -3.04 12.27 26.81
N SER A 71 -3.36 13.55 26.96
CA SER A 71 -3.84 14.39 25.87
C SER A 71 -2.86 15.53 25.60
N CYS A 72 -2.51 15.74 24.33
CA CYS A 72 -1.67 16.86 23.92
C CYS A 72 -2.53 18.09 23.60
N ASN A 73 -2.33 19.21 24.31
CA ASN A 73 -3.09 20.44 24.07
C ASN A 73 -2.73 21.17 22.76
N THR A 74 -1.64 20.79 22.09
CA THR A 74 -1.19 21.46 20.86
C THR A 74 -1.69 20.75 19.62
N CYS A 75 -1.52 19.44 19.53
CA CYS A 75 -2.00 18.68 18.37
C CYS A 75 -3.31 17.96 18.65
N GLY A 76 -3.70 17.70 19.90
CA GLY A 76 -4.89 16.93 20.26
C GLY A 76 -4.70 15.41 20.20
N ALA A 77 -3.45 14.92 20.23
CA ALA A 77 -3.18 13.48 20.26
C ALA A 77 -3.60 12.87 21.61
N GLU A 78 -4.27 11.71 21.55
CA GLU A 78 -4.61 10.88 22.70
C GLU A 78 -3.65 9.68 22.76
N ILE A 79 -2.84 9.63 23.81
CA ILE A 79 -1.76 8.66 23.96
C ILE A 79 -2.03 7.84 25.21
N LEU A 80 -1.77 6.56 25.12
CA LEU A 80 -1.87 5.58 26.18
C LEU A 80 -0.46 5.09 26.53
N ALA A 81 -0.20 4.92 27.82
CA ALA A 81 1.00 4.28 28.30
C ALA A 81 0.71 3.52 29.59
N ASP A 82 1.58 2.59 29.96
CA ASP A 82 1.47 1.94 31.27
C ASP A 82 1.83 2.93 32.40
N GLU A 83 1.49 2.56 33.63
CA GLU A 83 1.70 3.39 34.82
C GLU A 83 3.16 3.89 35.00
N ASN A 84 4.14 3.09 34.57
CA ASN A 84 5.57 3.36 34.71
C ASN A 84 6.19 4.03 33.47
N THR A 85 5.54 3.96 32.31
CA THR A 85 5.98 4.65 31.09
C THR A 85 5.30 6.01 31.01
N GLY A 86 5.91 7.01 31.65
CA GLY A 86 5.48 8.39 31.50
C GLY A 86 5.85 8.93 30.11
N ALA A 87 4.85 9.42 29.37
CA ALA A 87 5.14 10.27 28.22
C ALA A 87 5.64 11.63 28.75
N SER A 88 6.87 12.01 28.43
CA SER A 88 7.42 13.34 28.78
C SER A 88 7.19 14.38 27.67
N ARG A 89 6.90 13.91 26.45
CA ARG A 89 6.68 14.72 25.24
C ARG A 89 5.75 13.99 24.28
N CYS A 90 4.99 14.76 23.50
CA CYS A 90 4.15 14.24 22.43
C CYS A 90 4.99 13.75 21.23
N PRO A 91 4.77 12.52 20.72
CA PRO A 91 5.53 11.98 19.59
C PRO A 91 5.24 12.60 18.24
N TYR A 92 4.07 13.24 18.09
CA TYR A 92 3.67 13.85 16.81
C TYR A 92 4.17 15.27 16.62
N CYS A 93 4.16 16.08 17.69
CA CYS A 93 4.47 17.51 17.59
C CYS A 93 5.64 17.95 18.47
N GLY A 94 6.16 17.05 19.31
CA GLY A 94 7.26 17.34 20.22
C GLY A 94 6.90 18.23 21.40
N ASN A 95 5.62 18.57 21.64
CA ASN A 95 5.22 19.40 22.79
C ASN A 95 5.50 18.66 24.12
N PRO A 96 6.29 19.24 25.05
CA PRO A 96 6.50 18.67 26.39
C PRO A 96 5.29 18.80 27.33
N THR A 97 4.32 19.64 26.98
CA THR A 97 3.12 19.89 27.80
C THR A 97 2.00 18.95 27.39
N ILE A 98 2.10 17.69 27.81
CA ILE A 98 1.02 16.72 27.72
C ILE A 98 0.34 16.60 29.09
N MET A 99 -0.98 16.55 29.10
CA MET A 99 -1.76 16.47 30.33
C MET A 99 -2.30 15.06 30.51
N GLU A 100 -2.28 14.55 31.74
CA GLU A 100 -2.99 13.32 32.07
C GLU A 100 -4.49 13.51 31.77
N ALA A 101 -5.05 12.54 31.07
CA ALA A 101 -6.45 12.49 30.68
C ALA A 101 -7.10 11.27 31.31
N GLN A 102 -8.43 11.26 31.39
CA GLN A 102 -9.15 10.09 31.83
C GLN A 102 -9.18 9.05 30.72
N PHE A 103 -8.79 7.82 31.05
CA PHE A 103 -8.91 6.69 30.14
C PHE A 103 -10.40 6.40 29.86
N THR A 104 -10.90 6.82 28.71
CA THR A 104 -12.29 6.60 28.30
C THR A 104 -12.41 6.31 26.81
N GLY A 105 -13.27 5.35 26.47
CA GLY A 105 -13.71 5.07 25.09
C GLY A 105 -12.63 4.55 24.12
N ALA A 106 -11.48 4.10 24.61
CA ALA A 106 -10.54 3.36 23.76
C ALA A 106 -11.02 1.90 23.66
N ALA A 107 -11.14 1.33 22.48
CA ALA A 107 -11.32 -0.12 22.36
C ALA A 107 -9.98 -0.84 22.58
N LYS A 108 -10.00 -2.03 23.17
CA LYS A 108 -8.80 -2.84 23.40
C LYS A 108 -8.40 -3.57 22.11
N PRO A 109 -7.13 -3.48 21.66
CA PRO A 109 -6.67 -4.19 20.48
C PRO A 109 -6.89 -5.69 20.59
N ASP A 110 -7.21 -6.33 19.47
CA ASP A 110 -7.28 -7.79 19.38
C ASP A 110 -5.88 -8.38 19.24
N PHE A 111 -5.00 -7.67 18.52
CA PHE A 111 -3.65 -8.12 18.18
C PHE A 111 -2.57 -7.05 18.34
N VAL A 112 -1.32 -7.51 18.36
CA VAL A 112 -0.13 -6.66 18.38
C VAL A 112 1.02 -7.34 17.61
N ILE A 113 1.85 -6.54 16.94
CA ILE A 113 3.18 -6.98 16.49
C ILE A 113 4.21 -6.42 17.48
N PRO A 114 4.99 -7.25 18.18
CA PRO A 114 5.99 -6.74 19.14
C PRO A 114 7.12 -5.96 18.47
N PHE A 115 7.69 -4.99 19.19
CA PHE A 115 8.93 -4.32 18.77
C PHE A 115 10.09 -5.33 18.67
N ALA A 116 10.75 -5.38 17.52
CA ALA A 116 11.96 -6.19 17.31
C ALA A 116 13.26 -5.38 17.51
N PHE A 117 13.20 -4.07 17.24
CA PHE A 117 14.34 -3.16 17.38
C PHE A 117 14.19 -2.28 18.62
N ASN A 118 15.26 -2.17 19.41
CA ASN A 118 15.33 -1.21 20.51
C ASN A 118 15.71 0.20 20.01
N LYS A 119 15.62 1.19 20.91
CA LYS A 119 15.89 2.61 20.61
C LYS A 119 17.29 2.86 20.04
N GLN A 120 18.31 2.18 20.55
CA GLN A 120 19.70 2.35 20.08
C GLN A 120 19.85 1.85 18.65
N GLN A 121 19.30 0.68 18.34
CA GLN A 121 19.32 0.12 16.99
C GLN A 121 18.50 0.97 16.00
N ALA A 122 17.38 1.52 16.44
CA ALA A 122 16.58 2.44 15.62
C ALA A 122 17.36 3.73 15.29
N MET A 123 18.11 4.26 16.25
CA MET A 123 19.02 5.40 16.04
C MET A 123 20.17 5.08 15.08
N GLU A 124 20.73 3.87 15.15
CA GLU A 124 21.75 3.41 14.18
C GLU A 124 21.17 3.32 12.77
N LYS A 125 19.97 2.75 12.62
CA LYS A 125 19.27 2.69 11.33
C LYS A 125 18.95 4.07 10.77
N TYR A 126 18.57 5.01 11.64
CA TYR A 126 18.39 6.40 11.26
C TYR A 126 19.68 7.01 10.71
N LYS A 127 20.81 6.75 11.37
CA LYS A 127 22.14 7.20 10.93
C LYS A 127 22.53 6.62 9.57
N GLU A 128 22.38 5.30 9.41
CA GLU A 128 22.63 4.63 8.13
C GLU A 128 21.76 5.18 6.98
N TYR A 129 20.53 5.60 7.29
CA TYR A 129 19.58 6.10 6.31
C TYR A 129 20.05 7.41 5.66
N TYR A 130 20.50 8.39 6.45
CA TYR A 130 20.93 9.67 5.90
C TYR A 130 22.37 9.66 5.38
N GLU A 131 23.27 8.81 5.91
CA GLU A 131 24.66 8.70 5.41
C GLU A 131 24.72 8.29 3.93
N LYS A 132 23.75 7.51 3.47
CA LYS A 132 23.61 7.12 2.06
C LYS A 132 23.16 8.27 1.15
N LYS A 133 22.67 9.39 1.71
CA LYS A 133 22.02 10.49 0.97
C LYS A 133 23.01 11.63 0.70
N LYS A 134 23.80 11.49 -0.37
CA LYS A 134 24.83 12.47 -0.78
C LYS A 134 24.28 13.89 -1.07
N LEU A 135 23.00 13.99 -1.42
CA LEU A 135 22.31 15.25 -1.72
C LEU A 135 21.74 15.95 -0.47
N LEU A 136 22.00 15.42 0.73
CA LEU A 136 21.54 16.04 1.97
C LEU A 136 22.42 17.27 2.32
N PRO A 137 21.82 18.42 2.69
CA PRO A 137 22.56 19.56 3.23
C PRO A 137 23.25 19.19 4.55
N LYS A 138 24.53 19.56 4.71
CA LYS A 138 25.25 19.31 5.99
C LYS A 138 24.60 20.04 7.16
N ALA A 139 24.12 21.26 6.93
CA ALA A 139 23.39 22.05 7.92
C ALA A 139 22.08 21.39 8.41
N PHE A 140 21.52 20.43 7.65
CA PHE A 140 20.40 19.63 8.14
C PHE A 140 20.89 18.61 9.17
N LEU A 141 22.06 18.00 9.00
CA LEU A 141 22.64 17.06 9.97
C LEU A 141 23.11 17.76 11.24
N ASP A 142 23.79 18.90 11.08
CA ASP A 142 24.39 19.63 12.20
C ASP A 142 23.34 20.29 13.11
N GLY A 143 22.19 20.69 12.53
CA GLY A 143 21.08 21.29 13.27
C GLY A 143 20.04 20.29 13.77
N ASN A 144 20.12 19.03 13.35
CA ASN A 144 19.22 17.98 13.79
C ASN A 144 19.77 17.39 15.09
N GLN A 145 19.53 18.09 16.19
CA GLN A 145 19.51 17.44 17.48
C GLN A 145 18.39 16.38 17.37
N VAL A 146 18.79 15.12 17.26
CA VAL A 146 17.86 14.00 17.24
C VAL A 146 17.31 13.89 18.65
N ASP A 147 16.41 14.81 18.97
CA ASP A 147 15.70 14.91 20.23
C ASP A 147 14.68 13.77 20.23
N GLU A 148 15.24 12.58 20.45
CA GLU A 148 14.57 11.36 20.87
C GLU A 148 13.62 10.73 19.83
N ILE A 149 14.12 9.72 19.12
CA ILE A 149 13.23 8.77 18.45
C ILE A 149 12.34 8.09 19.50
N GLN A 150 11.03 8.06 19.25
CA GLN A 150 10.04 7.50 20.17
C GLN A 150 9.42 6.24 19.56
N GLY A 151 9.25 5.21 20.38
CA GLY A 151 8.59 3.98 19.97
C GLY A 151 7.10 4.11 20.24
N VAL A 152 6.31 4.01 19.18
CA VAL A 152 4.86 4.18 19.20
C VAL A 152 4.20 2.91 18.62
N TYR A 153 3.26 2.35 19.37
CA TYR A 153 2.27 1.43 18.84
C TYR A 153 1.17 2.22 18.16
N VAL A 154 1.10 2.07 16.84
CA VAL A 154 0.14 2.76 15.99
C VAL A 154 -1.07 1.86 15.80
N PRO A 155 -2.29 2.39 15.93
CA PRO A 155 -3.50 1.62 15.67
C PRO A 155 -3.68 1.36 14.18
N PHE A 156 -4.00 0.12 13.83
CA PHE A 156 -4.32 -0.30 12.47
C PHE A 156 -5.58 -1.16 12.47
N TRP A 157 -6.42 -0.94 11.46
CA TRP A 157 -7.41 -1.90 11.05
C TRP A 157 -6.77 -2.86 10.03
N LEU A 158 -6.95 -4.16 10.28
CA LEU A 158 -6.53 -5.21 9.36
C LEU A 158 -7.78 -5.81 8.71
N PHE A 159 -7.78 -5.84 7.38
CA PHE A 159 -8.91 -6.29 6.59
C PHE A 159 -8.59 -7.61 5.87
N ASP A 160 -9.43 -8.62 6.06
CA ASP A 160 -9.41 -9.87 5.29
C ASP A 160 -10.60 -9.93 4.33
N GLY A 161 -10.41 -10.53 3.16
CA GLY A 161 -11.50 -10.71 2.21
C GLY A 161 -11.04 -11.24 0.86
N ALA A 162 -11.90 -11.06 -0.13
CA ALA A 162 -11.60 -11.42 -1.51
C ALA A 162 -12.19 -10.42 -2.50
N VAL A 163 -11.53 -10.21 -3.63
CA VAL A 163 -12.08 -9.44 -4.75
C VAL A 163 -12.62 -10.41 -5.78
N THR A 164 -13.91 -10.30 -6.09
CA THR A 164 -14.55 -10.99 -7.22
C THR A 164 -14.27 -10.20 -8.50
N ILE A 165 -13.81 -10.91 -9.52
CA ILE A 165 -13.34 -10.36 -10.80
C ILE A 165 -14.29 -10.81 -11.91
N ASP A 166 -14.79 -9.84 -12.68
CA ASP A 166 -15.38 -10.03 -14.01
C ASP A 166 -14.83 -8.93 -14.93
N ALA A 167 -13.84 -9.29 -15.74
CA ALA A 167 -13.12 -8.37 -16.59
C ALA A 167 -13.04 -8.84 -18.04
N GLU A 168 -13.13 -7.88 -18.94
CA GLU A 168 -12.99 -8.04 -20.38
C GLU A 168 -11.92 -7.08 -20.89
N TYR A 169 -10.97 -7.63 -21.63
CA TYR A 169 -9.87 -6.92 -22.25
C TYR A 169 -9.92 -7.08 -23.76
N GLU A 170 -9.60 -6.01 -24.48
CA GLU A 170 -9.17 -6.11 -25.87
C GLU A 170 -7.66 -6.33 -25.86
N ALA A 171 -7.24 -7.47 -26.36
CA ALA A 171 -5.85 -7.87 -26.44
C ALA A 171 -5.41 -7.98 -27.90
N ALA A 172 -4.13 -7.75 -28.17
CA ALA A 172 -3.61 -7.86 -29.52
C ALA A 172 -2.19 -8.43 -29.58
N ASP A 173 -1.99 -9.33 -30.54
CA ASP A 173 -0.66 -9.75 -30.96
C ASP A 173 -0.23 -8.94 -32.17
N LYS A 174 0.97 -8.38 -32.08
CA LYS A 174 1.55 -7.56 -33.13
C LYS A 174 2.64 -8.35 -33.84
N GLU A 175 2.51 -8.43 -35.16
CA GLU A 175 3.51 -9.01 -36.06
C GLU A 175 3.92 -7.95 -37.09
N ASP A 176 5.19 -7.60 -37.10
CA ASP A 176 5.75 -6.60 -38.01
C ASP A 176 6.48 -7.30 -39.16
N THR A 177 5.97 -7.16 -40.38
CA THR A 177 6.64 -7.62 -41.61
C THR A 177 7.30 -6.44 -42.33
N PRO A 178 8.16 -6.67 -43.35
CA PRO A 178 8.75 -5.58 -44.13
C PRO A 178 7.73 -4.71 -44.87
N THR A 179 6.56 -5.26 -45.22
CA THR A 179 5.54 -4.60 -46.05
C THR A 179 4.33 -4.12 -45.26
N GLU A 180 4.00 -4.77 -44.14
CA GLU A 180 2.82 -4.46 -43.35
C GLU A 180 3.04 -4.69 -41.84
N THR A 181 2.19 -4.07 -41.02
CA THR A 181 2.00 -4.43 -39.62
C THR A 181 0.66 -5.16 -39.51
N ILE A 182 0.71 -6.39 -39.00
CA ILE A 182 -0.46 -7.25 -38.78
C ILE A 182 -0.76 -7.24 -37.29
N ARG A 183 -2.02 -6.96 -36.92
CA ARG A 183 -2.50 -6.95 -35.54
C ARG A 183 -3.65 -7.94 -35.42
N ARG A 184 -3.45 -9.04 -34.69
CA ARG A 184 -4.51 -10.04 -34.41
C ARG A 184 -5.20 -9.63 -33.11
N ILE A 185 -6.50 -9.33 -33.18
CA ILE A 185 -7.28 -8.82 -32.06
C ILE A 185 -8.04 -9.97 -31.39
N TYR A 186 -7.96 -10.00 -30.07
CA TYR A 186 -8.63 -10.97 -29.21
C TYR A 186 -9.50 -10.25 -28.18
N ARG A 187 -10.61 -10.88 -27.84
CA ARG A 187 -11.46 -10.54 -26.69
C ARG A 187 -11.08 -11.50 -25.56
N ALA A 188 -10.34 -10.99 -24.59
CA ALA A 188 -9.86 -11.76 -23.44
C ALA A 188 -10.78 -11.54 -22.25
N GLU A 189 -11.42 -12.61 -21.79
CA GLU A 189 -12.36 -12.59 -20.67
C GLU A 189 -11.74 -13.31 -19.47
N ARG A 190 -11.83 -12.67 -18.30
CA ARG A 190 -11.29 -13.17 -17.04
C ARG A 190 -12.37 -13.09 -15.97
N ARG A 191 -12.72 -14.23 -15.37
CA ARG A 191 -13.55 -14.29 -14.17
C ARG A 191 -12.90 -15.14 -13.10
N GLY A 192 -12.99 -14.70 -11.86
CA GLY A 192 -12.31 -15.38 -10.76
C GLY A 192 -12.33 -14.57 -9.49
N THR A 193 -11.46 -14.97 -8.57
CA THR A 193 -11.29 -14.30 -7.30
C THR A 193 -9.81 -14.11 -6.97
N ILE A 194 -9.54 -13.12 -6.13
CA ILE A 194 -8.23 -12.95 -5.50
C ILE A 194 -8.45 -12.63 -4.02
N SER A 195 -7.94 -13.50 -3.15
CA SER A 195 -8.04 -13.33 -1.71
C SER A 195 -6.94 -12.41 -1.18
N PHE A 196 -7.23 -11.76 -0.07
CA PHE A 196 -6.29 -10.92 0.67
C PHE A 196 -6.47 -11.10 2.17
N GLU A 197 -5.37 -11.00 2.90
CA GLU A 197 -5.33 -11.17 4.35
C GLU A 197 -4.50 -10.08 5.00
N ASN A 198 -5.02 -9.55 6.11
CA ASN A 198 -4.40 -8.53 6.92
C ASN A 198 -3.95 -7.29 6.13
N VAL A 199 -4.76 -6.81 5.19
CA VAL A 199 -4.47 -5.55 4.49
C VAL A 199 -4.56 -4.42 5.52
N PRO A 200 -3.46 -3.69 5.79
CA PRO A 200 -3.44 -2.67 6.83
C PRO A 200 -3.98 -1.33 6.33
N ALA A 201 -4.72 -0.66 7.20
CA ALA A 201 -4.96 0.78 7.14
C ALA A 201 -4.75 1.37 8.54
N ASP A 202 -3.90 2.38 8.65
CA ASP A 202 -3.65 3.08 9.91
C ASP A 202 -4.89 3.86 10.34
N ALA A 203 -5.27 3.69 11.61
CA ALA A 203 -6.44 4.32 12.21
C ALA A 203 -6.04 5.58 13.02
N SER A 204 -5.06 6.33 12.50
CA SER A 204 -4.50 7.55 13.11
C SER A 204 -4.51 8.70 12.12
N LYS A 205 -5.22 9.80 12.43
CA LYS A 205 -5.16 11.06 11.66
C LYS A 205 -3.86 11.81 11.87
N ARG A 206 -3.05 11.42 12.86
CA ARG A 206 -1.81 12.12 13.26
C ARG A 206 -0.60 11.56 12.55
N MET A 207 -0.64 10.28 12.22
CA MET A 207 0.34 9.66 11.35
C MET A 207 -0.05 9.96 9.90
N PRO A 208 0.81 10.58 9.08
CA PRO A 208 0.49 10.77 7.68
C PRO A 208 0.45 9.40 6.97
N ASP A 209 -0.66 9.07 6.31
CA ASP A 209 -0.87 7.82 5.56
C ASP A 209 0.33 7.46 4.68
N ALA A 210 0.88 8.45 3.97
CA ALA A 210 2.02 8.26 3.08
C ALA A 210 3.28 7.75 3.82
N ILE A 211 3.50 8.16 5.06
CA ILE A 211 4.61 7.68 5.87
C ILE A 211 4.33 6.25 6.34
N MET A 212 3.09 5.97 6.76
CA MET A 212 2.68 4.63 7.21
C MET A 212 2.76 3.61 6.07
N ASP A 213 2.21 3.95 4.90
CA ASP A 213 2.35 3.17 3.67
C ASP A 213 3.82 2.92 3.29
N SER A 214 4.69 3.89 3.55
CA SER A 214 6.10 3.78 3.19
C SER A 214 6.91 2.87 4.12
N VAL A 215 6.45 2.63 5.35
CA VAL A 215 7.12 1.69 6.28
C VAL A 215 6.69 0.24 6.09
N GLU A 216 5.59 0.00 5.37
CA GLU A 216 5.17 -1.33 4.93
C GLU A 216 6.22 -2.04 4.04
N PRO A 217 6.22 -3.38 3.91
CA PRO A 217 5.25 -4.32 4.47
C PRO A 217 5.53 -4.69 5.93
N PHE A 218 4.45 -4.91 6.69
CA PHE A 218 4.50 -5.60 7.98
C PHE A 218 4.42 -7.11 7.76
N ARG A 219 5.10 -7.86 8.63
CA ARG A 219 5.12 -9.32 8.63
C ARG A 219 4.07 -9.84 9.62
N PHE A 220 2.87 -10.10 9.10
CA PHE A 220 1.73 -10.55 9.89
C PHE A 220 1.83 -12.01 10.37
N ASP A 221 2.85 -12.77 9.94
CA ASP A 221 3.20 -14.06 10.54
C ASP A 221 3.66 -13.94 12.00
N GLU A 222 4.11 -12.75 12.43
CA GLU A 222 4.50 -12.49 13.81
C GLU A 222 3.37 -11.86 14.65
N LEU A 223 2.16 -11.71 14.08
CA LEU A 223 1.01 -11.14 14.79
C LEU A 223 0.66 -11.99 16.02
N LYS A 224 0.57 -11.35 17.19
CA LYS A 224 0.23 -12.00 18.46
C LYS A 224 -1.10 -11.49 19.00
N PRO A 225 -1.89 -12.30 19.73
CA PRO A 225 -2.97 -11.78 20.55
C PRO A 225 -2.46 -10.67 21.48
N PHE A 226 -3.23 -9.59 21.60
CA PHE A 226 -2.83 -8.46 22.41
C PHE A 226 -2.67 -8.86 23.89
N ASN A 227 -1.60 -8.35 24.51
CA ASN A 227 -1.32 -8.48 25.92
C ASN A 227 -0.61 -7.22 26.43
N MET A 228 -0.96 -6.78 27.65
CA MET A 228 -0.38 -5.60 28.29
C MET A 228 1.15 -5.67 28.40
N MET A 229 1.75 -6.86 28.48
CA MET A 229 3.20 -7.05 28.57
C MET A 229 4.00 -6.48 27.38
N TYR A 230 3.33 -6.13 26.28
CA TYR A 230 3.97 -5.54 25.12
C TYR A 230 4.08 -4.01 25.16
N LEU A 231 3.33 -3.34 26.04
CA LEU A 231 3.29 -1.88 26.16
C LEU A 231 4.45 -1.24 26.94
N PRO A 232 5.03 -1.85 27.99
CA PRO A 232 6.08 -1.22 28.78
C PRO A 232 7.23 -0.65 27.95
N GLY A 233 7.53 0.63 28.18
CA GLY A 233 8.58 1.38 27.49
C GLY A 233 8.15 1.99 26.14
N PHE A 234 6.91 1.81 25.72
CA PHE A 234 6.37 2.31 24.46
C PHE A 234 5.08 3.12 24.67
N LEU A 235 4.85 4.08 23.79
CA LEU A 235 3.58 4.82 23.74
C LEU A 235 2.62 4.04 22.84
N ALA A 236 1.33 4.02 23.16
CA ALA A 236 0.30 3.50 22.28
C ALA A 236 -0.66 4.62 21.92
N GLU A 237 -1.02 4.75 20.65
CA GLU A 237 -2.01 5.72 20.22
C GLU A 237 -3.41 5.13 20.30
N LYS A 238 -4.36 5.94 20.76
CA LYS A 238 -5.77 5.60 20.65
C LYS A 238 -6.23 5.93 19.23
N PHE A 239 -6.91 4.99 18.57
CA PHE A 239 -7.45 5.25 17.23
C PHE A 239 -8.44 6.41 17.24
N ASP A 240 -8.37 7.26 16.21
CA ASP A 240 -9.20 8.46 16.04
C ASP A 240 -9.95 8.48 14.69
N VAL A 241 -9.82 7.42 13.91
CA VAL A 241 -10.56 7.13 12.68
C VAL A 241 -11.50 5.94 12.93
N GLU A 242 -12.78 6.15 12.66
CA GLU A 242 -13.76 5.07 12.63
C GLU A 242 -13.49 4.23 11.38
N GLY A 243 -13.42 2.90 11.52
CA GLY A 243 -12.84 2.07 10.45
C GLY A 243 -13.71 1.87 9.20
N ASP A 244 -14.67 2.73 8.91
CA ASP A 244 -15.39 2.80 7.62
C ASP A 244 -14.59 3.64 6.60
N ASP A 245 -13.97 4.75 7.03
CA ASP A 245 -13.08 5.56 6.18
C ASP A 245 -11.82 4.76 5.79
N ASP A 246 -11.27 4.01 6.74
CA ASP A 246 -10.10 3.16 6.53
C ASP A 246 -10.39 1.95 5.64
N LEU A 247 -11.63 1.46 5.64
CA LEU A 247 -12.07 0.39 4.75
C LEU A 247 -12.02 0.86 3.29
N GLU A 248 -12.53 2.05 2.97
CA GLU A 248 -12.49 2.57 1.59
C GLU A 248 -11.05 2.67 1.06
N ARG A 249 -10.11 3.07 1.93
CA ARG A 249 -8.68 3.12 1.58
C ARG A 249 -8.11 1.73 1.30
N ALA A 250 -8.39 0.75 2.15
CA ALA A 250 -7.98 -0.63 1.94
C ALA A 250 -8.59 -1.22 0.65
N GLU A 251 -9.88 -0.97 0.39
CA GLU A 251 -10.60 -1.39 -0.81
C GLU A 251 -9.97 -0.87 -2.10
N LYS A 252 -9.59 0.42 -2.13
CA LYS A 252 -8.89 1.01 -3.28
C LYS A 252 -7.57 0.28 -3.59
N ARG A 253 -6.79 -0.05 -2.56
CA ARG A 253 -5.52 -0.78 -2.71
C ARG A 253 -5.73 -2.19 -3.25
N VAL A 254 -6.70 -2.94 -2.72
CA VAL A 254 -6.98 -4.31 -3.19
C VAL A 254 -7.58 -4.33 -4.59
N ILE A 255 -8.48 -3.40 -4.93
CA ILE A 255 -9.05 -3.29 -6.29
C ILE A 255 -7.96 -2.96 -7.31
N SER A 256 -7.11 -1.97 -7.02
CA SER A 256 -5.97 -1.60 -7.87
C SER A 256 -5.03 -2.78 -8.13
N THR A 257 -4.80 -3.58 -7.08
CA THR A 257 -3.97 -4.78 -7.18
C THR A 257 -4.65 -5.87 -7.99
N ALA A 258 -5.93 -6.15 -7.74
CA ALA A 258 -6.74 -7.11 -8.48
C ALA A 258 -6.78 -6.77 -9.98
N LYS A 259 -6.97 -5.49 -10.32
CA LYS A 259 -6.90 -5.00 -11.71
C LYS A 259 -5.56 -5.31 -12.37
N SER A 260 -4.47 -4.90 -11.72
CA SER A 260 -3.11 -5.10 -12.23
C SER A 260 -2.76 -6.58 -12.40
N LYS A 261 -3.07 -7.41 -11.40
CA LYS A 261 -2.80 -8.86 -11.43
C LYS A 261 -3.65 -9.57 -12.47
N THR A 262 -4.94 -9.22 -12.58
CA THR A 262 -5.84 -9.80 -13.58
C THR A 262 -5.40 -9.46 -14.99
N GLN A 263 -5.07 -8.18 -15.27
CA GLN A 263 -4.56 -7.77 -16.57
C GLN A 263 -3.26 -8.51 -16.93
N ALA A 264 -2.38 -8.73 -15.95
CA ALA A 264 -1.12 -9.48 -16.16
C ALA A 264 -1.32 -10.97 -16.50
N THR A 265 -2.52 -11.53 -16.32
CA THR A 265 -2.85 -12.90 -16.78
C THR A 265 -3.12 -12.97 -18.28
N VAL A 266 -3.42 -11.85 -18.93
CA VAL A 266 -3.64 -11.77 -20.38
C VAL A 266 -2.27 -11.70 -21.07
N LYS A 267 -1.91 -12.76 -21.80
CA LYS A 267 -0.56 -12.93 -22.38
C LYS A 267 -0.53 -12.52 -23.86
N HIS A 268 -0.65 -11.22 -24.11
CA HIS A 268 -0.58 -10.62 -25.44
C HIS A 268 0.30 -9.36 -25.43
N ASN A 269 0.71 -8.88 -26.61
CA ASN A 269 1.62 -7.74 -26.74
C ASN A 269 0.99 -6.43 -26.25
N GLU A 270 -0.29 -6.24 -26.53
CA GLU A 270 -1.06 -5.05 -26.16
C GLU A 270 -2.34 -5.50 -25.47
N VAL A 271 -2.68 -4.88 -24.33
CA VAL A 271 -3.85 -5.24 -23.53
C VAL A 271 -4.52 -3.97 -23.02
N HIS A 272 -5.79 -3.79 -23.35
CA HIS A 272 -6.61 -2.66 -22.93
C HIS A 272 -7.89 -3.13 -22.26
N GLU A 273 -8.17 -2.65 -21.06
CA GLU A 273 -9.42 -2.93 -20.35
C GLU A 273 -10.60 -2.29 -21.11
N LYS A 274 -11.63 -3.09 -21.43
CA LYS A 274 -12.90 -2.63 -22.01
C LYS A 274 -13.99 -2.54 -20.96
N ARG A 275 -14.06 -3.55 -20.09
CA ARG A 275 -14.99 -3.64 -18.96
C ARG A 275 -14.28 -4.31 -17.80
N GLY A 276 -14.46 -3.78 -16.60
CA GLY A 276 -13.92 -4.39 -15.40
C GLY A 276 -14.85 -4.16 -14.22
N ASN A 277 -15.47 -5.22 -13.74
CA ASN A 277 -16.16 -5.23 -12.46
C ASN A 277 -15.29 -5.95 -11.43
N PHE A 278 -14.90 -5.23 -10.39
CA PHE A 278 -14.06 -5.71 -9.30
C PHE A 278 -14.80 -5.41 -8.00
N THR A 279 -15.42 -6.42 -7.41
CA THR A 279 -16.25 -6.27 -6.21
C THR A 279 -15.50 -6.81 -5.01
N VAL A 280 -15.30 -5.98 -3.99
CA VAL A 280 -14.66 -6.41 -2.75
C VAL A 280 -15.71 -7.09 -1.87
N ASN A 281 -15.40 -8.30 -1.43
CA ASN A 281 -16.16 -9.04 -0.44
C ASN A 281 -15.31 -9.10 0.81
N TYR A 282 -15.64 -8.22 1.75
CA TYR A 282 -14.99 -8.16 3.03
C TYR A 282 -15.49 -9.26 3.97
N THR A 283 -14.58 -9.85 4.76
CA THR A 283 -14.91 -10.97 5.65
C THR A 283 -14.58 -10.71 7.12
N LYS A 284 -13.42 -10.11 7.44
CA LYS A 284 -12.99 -9.94 8.84
C LYS A 284 -12.31 -8.60 9.11
N LYS A 285 -12.69 -7.98 10.23
CA LYS A 285 -12.06 -6.81 10.83
C LYS A 285 -11.27 -7.21 12.05
N LYS A 286 -10.03 -6.75 12.13
CA LYS A 286 -9.20 -6.94 13.33
C LYS A 286 -8.60 -5.60 13.70
N TYR A 287 -8.63 -5.29 14.99
CA TYR A 287 -7.90 -4.15 15.52
C TYR A 287 -6.51 -4.61 15.98
N ALA A 288 -5.46 -4.02 15.43
CA ALA A 288 -4.09 -4.35 15.78
C ALA A 288 -3.24 -3.12 16.12
N LEU A 289 -2.31 -3.29 17.05
CA LEU A 289 -1.24 -2.31 17.29
C LEU A 289 0.03 -2.72 16.57
N LEU A 290 0.52 -1.87 15.67
CA LEU A 290 1.75 -2.10 14.91
C LEU A 290 2.90 -1.22 15.41
N PRO A 291 4.13 -1.75 15.53
CA PRO A 291 5.21 -1.06 16.19
C PRO A 291 5.98 -0.16 15.20
N VAL A 292 6.04 1.13 15.50
CA VAL A 292 6.70 2.14 14.67
C VAL A 292 7.63 2.97 15.53
N TRP A 293 8.88 3.12 15.09
CA TRP A 293 9.74 4.18 15.62
C TRP A 293 9.47 5.46 14.86
N TYR A 294 9.04 6.51 15.55
CA TYR A 294 8.66 7.78 14.96
C TYR A 294 9.59 8.89 15.47
N LEU A 295 9.93 9.81 14.57
CA LEU A 295 10.80 10.95 14.85
C LEU A 295 10.30 12.18 14.10
N THR A 296 10.25 13.31 14.79
CA THR A 296 9.95 14.61 14.17
C THR A 296 11.06 15.61 14.47
N THR A 297 11.48 16.39 13.46
CA THR A 297 12.47 17.46 13.63
C THR A 297 12.04 18.71 12.88
N SER A 298 12.41 19.88 13.39
CA SER A 298 12.12 21.16 12.75
C SER A 298 13.37 21.73 12.09
N TRP A 299 13.29 22.06 10.81
CA TRP A 299 14.40 22.68 10.08
C TRP A 299 13.88 23.69 9.06
N ASN A 300 14.43 24.91 9.09
CA ASN A 300 14.01 26.05 8.25
C ASN A 300 12.50 26.34 8.32
N GLY A 301 11.92 26.29 9.52
CA GLY A 301 10.49 26.55 9.74
C GLY A 301 9.55 25.46 9.20
N LYS A 302 10.10 24.32 8.72
CA LYS A 302 9.32 23.17 8.28
C LYS A 302 9.55 21.99 9.21
N GLN A 303 8.49 21.26 9.55
CA GLN A 303 8.59 19.97 10.24
C GLN A 303 8.88 18.84 9.25
N TRP A 304 9.76 17.94 9.67
CA TRP A 304 10.17 16.75 8.96
C TRP A 304 9.88 15.54 9.84
N SER A 305 9.11 14.60 9.29
CA SER A 305 8.73 13.39 10.00
C SER A 305 9.42 12.18 9.37
N PHE A 306 9.84 11.27 10.23
CA PHE A 306 10.52 10.05 9.88
C PHE A 306 9.88 8.89 10.64
N ALA A 307 9.81 7.75 9.99
CA ALA A 307 9.27 6.54 10.59
C ALA A 307 10.12 5.32 10.22
N MET A 308 10.17 4.35 11.13
CA MET A 308 10.75 3.05 10.89
C MET A 308 9.76 1.97 11.29
N ASN A 309 9.55 1.01 10.41
CA ASN A 309 8.90 -0.25 10.79
C ASN A 309 9.79 -0.95 11.83
N ALA A 310 9.29 -1.08 13.06
CA ALA A 310 10.08 -1.58 14.18
C ALA A 310 10.18 -3.12 14.23
N GLN A 311 9.67 -3.81 13.21
CA GLN A 311 9.83 -5.24 12.99
C GLN A 311 10.87 -5.52 11.89
N THR A 312 10.87 -4.74 10.80
CA THR A 312 11.75 -4.97 9.65
C THR A 312 12.98 -4.05 9.61
N GLY A 313 12.95 -2.94 10.35
CA GLY A 313 13.97 -1.91 10.31
C GLY A 313 13.91 -1.03 9.04
N LYS A 314 12.85 -1.15 8.23
CA LYS A 314 12.64 -0.31 7.04
C LYS A 314 12.36 1.13 7.49
N PHE A 315 13.29 2.03 7.16
CA PHE A 315 13.23 3.44 7.51
C PHE A 315 12.75 4.29 6.32
N THR A 316 11.88 5.25 6.59
CA THR A 316 11.37 6.21 5.60
C THR A 316 11.27 7.63 6.16
N GLY A 317 11.28 8.60 5.26
CA GLY A 317 11.07 10.00 5.57
C GLY A 317 11.71 10.91 4.52
N ASP A 318 11.01 11.98 4.20
CA ASP A 318 11.47 12.96 3.23
C ASP A 318 12.67 13.74 3.76
N LEU A 319 13.56 14.12 2.86
CA LEU A 319 14.78 14.85 3.19
C LEU A 319 14.89 16.12 2.34
N PRO A 320 15.43 17.22 2.90
CA PRO A 320 15.71 18.42 2.12
C PRO A 320 16.80 18.14 1.08
N VAL A 321 16.68 18.79 -0.07
CA VAL A 321 17.63 18.66 -1.18
C VAL A 321 18.63 19.82 -1.15
N ASP A 322 19.91 19.50 -1.20
CA ASP A 322 20.96 20.45 -1.53
C ASP A 322 20.98 20.69 -3.05
N TYR A 323 20.31 21.75 -3.49
CA TYR A 323 20.19 22.09 -4.91
C TYR A 323 21.53 22.46 -5.54
N ALA A 324 22.51 22.94 -4.77
CA ALA A 324 23.85 23.23 -5.30
C ALA A 324 24.58 21.92 -5.65
N LYS A 325 24.57 20.94 -4.74
CA LYS A 325 25.12 19.60 -5.02
C LYS A 325 24.37 18.91 -6.16
N LEU A 326 23.04 18.99 -6.19
CA LEU A 326 22.23 18.42 -7.26
C LEU A 326 22.58 19.04 -8.61
N GLY A 327 22.76 20.36 -8.67
CA GLY A 327 23.18 21.08 -9.88
C GLY A 327 24.54 20.62 -10.39
N ILE A 328 25.54 20.47 -9.50
CA ILE A 328 26.88 19.99 -9.85
C ILE A 328 26.83 18.55 -10.40
N VAL A 329 26.14 17.64 -9.69
CA VAL A 329 26.02 16.24 -10.12
C VAL A 329 25.31 16.14 -11.47
N THR A 330 24.24 16.91 -11.66
CA THR A 330 23.48 16.96 -12.91
C THR A 330 24.35 17.48 -14.06
N ALA A 331 25.10 18.57 -13.84
CA ALA A 331 25.98 19.16 -14.84
C ALA A 331 27.10 18.19 -15.25
N LEU A 332 27.78 17.56 -14.28
CA LEU A 332 28.84 16.60 -14.56
C LEU A 332 28.31 15.37 -15.32
N ALA A 333 27.16 14.85 -14.92
CA ALA A 333 26.54 13.70 -15.57
C ALA A 333 26.06 14.00 -17.00
N ALA A 334 25.69 15.24 -17.31
CA ALA A 334 25.27 15.65 -18.64
C ALA A 334 26.44 16.02 -19.56
N ILE A 335 27.41 16.79 -19.05
CA ILE A 335 28.50 17.37 -19.83
C ILE A 335 29.51 16.29 -20.26
N ILE A 336 29.90 15.38 -19.35
CA ILE A 336 30.95 14.38 -19.67
C ILE A 336 30.50 13.44 -20.81
N PRO A 337 29.33 12.79 -20.75
CA PRO A 337 28.85 11.97 -21.85
C PRO A 337 28.51 12.79 -23.09
N GLY A 338 28.02 14.02 -22.93
CA GLY A 338 27.73 14.92 -24.05
C GLY A 338 28.97 15.25 -24.88
N ILE A 339 30.09 15.58 -24.23
CA ILE A 339 31.37 15.82 -24.91
C ILE A 339 31.87 14.55 -25.60
N LEU A 340 31.80 13.39 -24.95
CA LEU A 340 32.20 12.11 -25.54
C LEU A 340 31.36 11.76 -26.77
N LEU A 341 30.04 11.96 -26.70
CA LEU A 341 29.12 11.71 -27.81
C LEU A 341 29.38 12.68 -28.97
N TRP A 342 29.68 13.94 -28.67
CA TRP A 342 30.10 14.92 -29.66
C TRP A 342 31.41 14.51 -30.34
N LEU A 343 32.42 14.06 -29.59
CA LEU A 343 33.70 13.60 -30.16
C LEU A 343 33.52 12.40 -31.10
N LEU A 344 32.59 11.48 -30.78
CA LEU A 344 32.31 10.30 -31.58
C LEU A 344 31.48 10.59 -32.83
N MET A 345 30.38 11.35 -32.68
CA MET A 345 29.42 11.56 -33.77
C MET A 345 29.67 12.84 -34.57
N LYS A 346 30.53 13.75 -34.06
CA LYS A 346 30.78 15.10 -34.60
C LYS A 346 29.52 15.91 -34.90
N SER A 347 28.41 15.58 -34.22
CA SER A 347 27.12 16.24 -34.36
C SER A 347 26.77 16.94 -33.07
N ILE A 348 26.86 18.28 -33.09
CA ILE A 348 26.49 19.15 -31.98
C ILE A 348 25.03 18.94 -31.54
N PRO A 349 24.01 18.92 -32.44
CA PRO A 349 22.62 18.81 -31.99
C PRO A 349 22.33 17.48 -31.28
N VAL A 350 22.92 16.37 -31.76
CA VAL A 350 22.73 15.05 -31.13
C VAL A 350 23.35 15.01 -29.73
N ALA A 351 24.55 15.55 -29.58
CA ALA A 351 25.23 15.63 -28.28
C ALA A 351 24.47 16.50 -27.26
N VAL A 352 23.94 17.63 -27.70
CA VAL A 352 23.15 18.54 -26.84
C VAL A 352 21.84 17.89 -26.40
N ILE A 353 21.11 17.25 -27.31
CA ILE A 353 19.85 16.57 -26.97
C ILE A 353 20.10 15.44 -25.96
N ALA A 354 21.12 14.61 -26.18
CA ALA A 354 21.46 13.52 -25.26
C ALA A 354 21.86 14.06 -23.87
N ALA A 355 22.67 15.12 -23.81
CA ALA A 355 23.06 15.76 -22.54
C ALA A 355 21.85 16.32 -21.79
N LEU A 356 20.89 16.95 -22.48
CA LEU A 356 19.66 17.45 -21.86
C LEU A 356 18.79 16.32 -21.30
N ILE A 357 18.64 15.21 -22.03
CA ILE A 357 17.91 14.03 -21.55
C ILE A 357 18.56 13.47 -20.28
N ILE A 358 19.89 13.30 -20.29
CA ILE A 358 20.63 12.81 -19.12
C ILE A 358 20.49 13.79 -17.95
N ALA A 359 20.61 15.10 -18.19
CA ALA A 359 20.42 16.12 -17.16
C ALA A 359 19.03 16.01 -16.51
N LEU A 360 17.97 15.87 -17.31
CA LEU A 360 16.61 15.70 -16.79
C LEU A 360 16.49 14.43 -15.95
N ILE A 361 16.97 13.28 -16.45
CA ILE A 361 16.91 12.01 -15.73
C ILE A 361 17.65 12.10 -14.38
N VAL A 362 18.87 12.65 -14.36
CA VAL A 362 19.67 12.77 -13.14
C VAL A 362 19.07 13.77 -12.16
N PHE A 363 18.58 14.91 -12.67
CA PHE A 363 17.96 15.94 -11.83
C PHE A 363 16.70 15.41 -11.14
N PHE A 364 15.77 14.84 -11.92
CA PHE A 364 14.52 14.30 -11.39
C PHE A 364 14.74 13.04 -10.55
N GLY A 365 15.64 12.14 -10.96
CA GLY A 365 16.01 10.95 -10.18
C GLY A 365 16.67 11.30 -8.85
N GLY A 366 17.60 12.27 -8.85
CA GLY A 366 18.25 12.78 -7.65
C GLY A 366 17.26 13.45 -6.69
N LYS A 367 16.37 14.29 -7.22
CA LYS A 367 15.30 14.93 -6.45
C LYS A 367 14.31 13.90 -5.88
N GLY A 368 13.93 12.89 -6.67
CA GLY A 368 13.03 11.81 -6.26
C GLY A 368 13.62 10.92 -5.17
N SER A 369 14.92 10.63 -5.22
CA SER A 369 15.61 9.83 -4.18
C SER A 369 15.58 10.47 -2.79
N MET A 370 15.34 11.78 -2.70
CA MET A 370 15.20 12.52 -1.44
C MET A 370 13.75 12.58 -0.94
N ARG A 371 12.78 12.04 -1.71
CA ARG A 371 11.36 11.95 -1.36
C ARG A 371 10.83 10.52 -1.46
N PRO A 372 11.25 9.62 -0.55
CA PRO A 372 10.82 8.22 -0.58
C PRO A 372 9.42 8.01 0.01
N VAL A 373 8.83 9.03 0.66
CA VAL A 373 7.47 8.94 1.22
C VAL A 373 6.46 8.95 0.08
N HIS A 374 5.57 7.95 0.06
CA HIS A 374 4.56 7.77 -0.96
C HIS A 374 3.34 7.06 -0.37
N ASN A 375 2.16 7.33 -0.95
CA ASN A 375 0.96 6.54 -0.66
C ASN A 375 1.03 5.20 -1.40
N ALA A 376 0.70 4.12 -0.72
CA ALA A 376 0.63 2.81 -1.33
C ALA A 376 -0.64 2.73 -2.19
N SER A 377 -0.46 2.56 -3.49
CA SER A 377 -1.57 2.41 -4.45
C SER A 377 -2.01 0.96 -4.62
N GLN A 378 -1.29 0.00 -4.04
CA GLN A 378 -1.48 -1.44 -4.19
C GLN A 378 -1.22 -2.15 -2.85
N ALA A 379 -1.72 -3.38 -2.74
CA ALA A 379 -1.65 -4.27 -1.59
C ALA A 379 -0.98 -5.61 -1.98
N ASN A 380 -0.04 -5.59 -2.92
CA ASN A 380 0.61 -6.80 -3.46
C ASN A 380 1.17 -7.75 -2.39
N ASP A 381 1.69 -7.19 -1.30
CA ASP A 381 2.33 -7.96 -0.22
C ASP A 381 1.33 -8.68 0.70
N TYR A 382 0.02 -8.36 0.59
CA TYR A 382 -1.05 -8.89 1.43
C TYR A 382 -2.10 -9.71 0.67
N MET A 383 -1.85 -9.98 -0.62
CA MET A 383 -2.74 -10.79 -1.45
C MET A 383 -2.19 -12.20 -1.67
N ASP A 384 -3.09 -13.13 -2.00
CA ASP A 384 -2.72 -14.41 -2.57
C ASP A 384 -1.78 -14.23 -3.78
N LYS A 385 -0.75 -15.06 -3.85
CA LYS A 385 0.27 -14.96 -4.91
C LYS A 385 -0.28 -15.15 -6.32
N GLN A 386 -1.47 -15.73 -6.46
CA GLN A 386 -2.08 -16.06 -7.75
C GLN A 386 -3.56 -15.66 -7.77
N VAL A 387 -4.00 -15.17 -8.93
CA VAL A 387 -5.43 -14.95 -9.22
C VAL A 387 -6.06 -16.31 -9.49
N ARG A 388 -7.12 -16.65 -8.75
CA ARG A 388 -7.88 -17.90 -8.95
C ARG A 388 -8.93 -17.66 -10.03
N LEU A 389 -8.54 -17.85 -11.29
CA LEU A 389 -9.44 -17.70 -12.42
C LEU A 389 -10.29 -18.97 -12.59
N VAL A 390 -11.62 -18.81 -12.53
CA VAL A 390 -12.59 -19.86 -12.88
C VAL A 390 -12.94 -19.82 -14.37
N TYR A 391 -12.77 -18.66 -15.01
CA TYR A 391 -12.95 -18.49 -16.45
C TYR A 391 -11.80 -17.67 -17.03
N SER A 392 -11.18 -18.20 -18.08
CA SER A 392 -10.06 -17.56 -18.77
C SER A 392 -10.09 -17.97 -20.24
N GLN A 393 -10.70 -17.15 -21.10
CA GLN A 393 -10.78 -17.40 -22.54
C GLN A 393 -10.33 -16.18 -23.34
N ASP A 394 -9.56 -16.42 -24.40
CA ASP A 394 -9.09 -15.42 -25.34
C ASP A 394 -9.69 -15.73 -26.71
N HIS A 395 -10.79 -15.07 -27.06
CA HIS A 395 -11.51 -15.29 -28.32
C HIS A 395 -10.93 -14.43 -29.42
N PHE A 396 -10.46 -15.04 -30.51
CA PHE A 396 -10.07 -14.28 -31.70
C PHE A 396 -11.27 -13.54 -32.28
N VAL A 397 -11.11 -12.24 -32.54
CA VAL A 397 -12.17 -11.37 -33.08
C VAL A 397 -11.91 -11.07 -34.55
N ARG A 398 -10.73 -10.51 -34.87
CA ARG A 398 -10.39 -10.08 -36.23
C ARG A 398 -8.89 -9.85 -36.40
N THR A 399 -8.47 -9.72 -37.66
CA THR A 399 -7.12 -9.29 -38.03
C THR A 399 -7.18 -7.91 -38.67
N GLU A 400 -6.36 -6.99 -38.18
CA GLU A 400 -6.14 -5.66 -38.76
C GLU A 400 -4.79 -5.65 -39.50
N ARG A 401 -4.75 -5.08 -40.71
CA ARG A 401 -3.53 -4.97 -41.51
C ARG A 401 -3.29 -3.50 -41.86
N LYS A 402 -2.09 -3.00 -41.58
CA LYS A 402 -1.68 -1.64 -41.94
C LYS A 402 -0.43 -1.70 -42.83
N PRO A 403 -0.50 -1.27 -44.10
CA PRO A 403 0.68 -1.18 -44.96
C PRO A 403 1.71 -0.20 -44.39
N LYS A 404 3.00 -0.54 -44.50
CA LYS A 404 4.08 0.41 -44.19
C LYS A 404 4.28 1.30 -45.42
N GLU A 405 4.16 2.61 -45.23
CA GLU A 405 4.35 3.60 -46.29
C GLU A 405 5.75 3.40 -46.87
N GLN A 406 5.84 3.00 -48.15
CA GLN A 406 7.12 2.85 -48.83
C GLN A 406 7.75 4.23 -48.90
N ARG A 407 8.86 4.43 -48.17
CA ARG A 407 9.69 5.62 -48.30
C ARG A 407 10.06 5.71 -49.79
N PRO A 408 9.67 6.76 -50.53
CA PRO A 408 10.01 6.84 -51.94
C PRO A 408 11.51 6.74 -52.07
N ALA A 409 11.97 5.84 -52.94
CA ALA A 409 13.38 5.66 -53.23
C ALA A 409 13.97 7.03 -53.58
N GLU A 410 14.99 7.46 -52.83
CA GLU A 410 15.79 8.63 -53.20
C GLU A 410 16.27 8.43 -54.64
N PRO A 411 16.02 9.37 -55.57
CA PRO A 411 16.53 9.24 -56.92
C PRO A 411 18.07 9.20 -56.84
N ALA A 412 18.66 8.11 -57.34
CA ALA A 412 20.10 7.97 -57.45
C ALA A 412 20.66 9.17 -58.21
N LYS A 413 21.57 9.91 -57.56
CA LYS A 413 22.33 11.00 -58.17
C LYS A 413 23.50 10.46 -58.99
#